data_AF-R5LJG7-F1
#
_entry.id   AF-R5LJG7-F1
#
_cell.length_a   1.000
_cell.length_b   1.000
_cell.length_c   1.000
_cell.angle_alpha   90.00
_cell.angle_beta   90.00
_cell.angle_gamma   90.00
#
_symmetry.space_group_name_H-M   'P 1'
#
loop_
_entity.id
_entity.type
_entity.pdbx_description
1 polymer ?
#
loop_
_entity_poly.entity_id
_entity_poly.type
_entity_poly.pdbx_seq_one_letter_code
_entity_poly.pdbx_strand_id
1 'polypeptide(L)'
;MNEPRWRNTNFEWNGGNFEGRSVVNKLNADFVKAVRSTGGNNKYRALMIPTYAASASALEGFTVPDDDSLIVSIHAYSPYNFAMNENGTKVFDPSANDSTGELIWLSDTLYDRFISKGVGAIIGECGTVNKNNLSSRIAWAKYFPVVFGDNGIPVFLWDNNAFGVGTEKFGQLHRNTLTWEYPEYIKALVNAAKSCK
;
A
#
# COMPACT_ATOMS: atom_id res chain seq x y z
N MET A 1 -0.54 -10.34 9.23
CA MET A 1 -1.66 -9.50 9.77
C MET A 1 -2.03 -8.46 8.72
N ASN A 2 -3.14 -7.73 8.85
CA ASN A 2 -3.53 -6.65 7.92
C ASN A 2 -3.03 -5.28 8.43
N GLU A 3 -3.86 -4.59 9.19
CA GLU A 3 -3.57 -3.27 9.77
C GLU A 3 -3.67 -3.33 11.31
N PRO A 4 -2.79 -4.08 12.00
CA PRO A 4 -2.87 -4.22 13.44
C PRO A 4 -2.67 -2.87 14.12
N ARG A 5 -3.66 -2.43 14.91
CA ARG A 5 -3.72 -1.09 15.51
C ARG A 5 -4.65 -1.04 16.72
N TRP A 6 -4.55 0.04 17.51
CA TRP A 6 -5.45 0.33 18.62
C TRP A 6 -6.72 1.02 18.13
N ARG A 7 -7.74 0.20 17.83
CA ARG A 7 -9.04 0.68 17.34
C ARG A 7 -9.77 1.53 18.37
N ASN A 8 -10.50 2.53 17.88
CA ASN A 8 -11.30 3.47 18.69
C ASN A 8 -10.46 4.28 19.69
N THR A 9 -9.24 4.63 19.31
CA THR A 9 -8.33 5.46 20.11
C THR A 9 -7.75 6.60 19.27
N ASN A 10 -7.21 7.62 19.93
CA ASN A 10 -6.46 8.68 19.26
C ASN A 10 -5.16 8.21 18.60
N PHE A 11 -4.80 6.93 18.75
CA PHE A 11 -3.60 6.32 18.18
C PHE A 11 -3.92 5.46 16.94
N GLU A 12 -5.18 5.39 16.50
CA GLU A 12 -5.60 4.41 15.51
C GLU A 12 -4.92 4.62 14.14
N TRP A 13 -4.89 5.85 13.63
CA TRP A 13 -4.48 6.16 12.24
C TRP A 13 -3.30 7.14 12.13
N ASN A 14 -2.59 7.42 13.23
CA ASN A 14 -1.48 8.38 13.27
C ASN A 14 -0.12 7.75 13.57
N GLY A 15 0.03 6.45 13.30
CA GLY A 15 1.29 5.70 13.51
C GLY A 15 1.42 5.06 14.90
N GLY A 16 0.40 5.20 15.74
CA GLY A 16 0.37 4.58 17.06
C GLY A 16 1.31 5.25 18.07
N ASN A 17 1.49 4.62 19.22
CA ASN A 17 2.51 4.96 20.20
C ASN A 17 3.58 3.86 20.28
N PHE A 18 4.57 4.03 21.15
CA PHE A 18 5.65 3.06 21.35
C PHE A 18 5.13 1.65 21.71
N GLU A 19 4.14 1.57 22.60
CA GLU A 19 3.55 0.29 23.03
C GLU A 19 2.87 -0.43 21.85
N GLY A 20 1.99 0.26 21.12
CA GLY A 20 1.30 -0.30 19.96
C GLY A 20 2.28 -0.80 18.90
N ARG A 21 3.32 -0.04 18.58
CA ARG A 21 4.35 -0.45 17.62
C ARG A 21 5.15 -1.67 18.11
N SER A 22 5.50 -1.70 19.40
CA SER A 22 6.25 -2.82 20.00
C SER A 22 5.45 -4.12 20.00
N VAL A 23 4.15 -4.04 20.30
CA VAL A 23 3.25 -5.20 20.23
C VAL A 23 3.14 -5.71 18.81
N VAL A 24 3.00 -4.82 17.81
CA VAL A 24 2.96 -5.23 16.40
C VAL A 24 4.25 -5.93 15.97
N ASN A 25 5.42 -5.40 16.35
CA ASN A 25 6.71 -6.05 16.09
C ASN A 25 6.76 -7.47 16.70
N LYS A 26 6.30 -7.63 17.95
CA LYS A 26 6.26 -8.94 18.62
C LYS A 26 5.32 -9.91 17.91
N LEU A 27 4.13 -9.46 17.53
CA LEU A 27 3.15 -10.28 16.80
C LEU A 27 3.68 -10.72 15.42
N ASN A 28 4.40 -9.84 14.72
CA ASN A 28 5.06 -10.19 13.46
C ASN A 28 6.13 -11.27 13.67
N ALA A 29 6.99 -11.13 14.69
CA ALA A 29 8.00 -12.12 15.02
C ALA A 29 7.39 -13.48 15.40
N ASP A 30 6.31 -13.48 16.18
CA ASP A 30 5.58 -14.70 16.56
C ASP A 30 4.95 -15.39 15.34
N PHE A 31 4.37 -14.62 14.42
CA PHE A 31 3.85 -15.13 13.16
C PHE A 31 4.93 -15.81 12.33
N VAL A 32 6.07 -15.15 12.12
CA VAL A 32 7.21 -15.72 11.35
C VAL A 32 7.69 -17.01 12.02
N LYS A 33 7.95 -16.97 13.34
CA LYS A 33 8.40 -18.15 14.10
C LYS A 33 7.42 -19.31 13.98
N ALA A 34 6.12 -19.05 14.14
CA ALA A 34 5.09 -20.08 14.05
C ALA A 34 5.09 -20.74 12.67
N VAL A 35 5.13 -19.97 11.58
CA VAL A 35 5.18 -20.52 10.22
C VAL A 35 6.46 -21.32 9.98
N ARG A 36 7.63 -20.77 10.33
CA ARG A 36 8.92 -21.45 10.14
C ARG A 36 9.03 -22.76 10.93
N SER A 37 8.43 -22.83 12.11
CA SER A 37 8.45 -24.04 12.96
C SER A 37 7.77 -25.25 12.32
N THR A 38 6.88 -25.04 11.34
CA THR A 38 6.19 -26.13 10.64
C THR A 38 7.08 -26.89 9.63
N GLY A 39 8.24 -26.35 9.27
CA GLY A 39 9.17 -27.00 8.36
C GLY A 39 8.69 -27.07 6.89
N GLY A 40 9.27 -27.99 6.12
CA GLY A 40 8.95 -28.17 4.70
C GLY A 40 9.07 -26.88 3.88
N ASN A 41 8.13 -26.67 2.95
CA ASN A 41 8.10 -25.46 2.10
C ASN A 41 7.93 -24.16 2.91
N ASN A 42 7.42 -24.23 4.14
CA ASN A 42 7.25 -23.04 4.97
C ASN A 42 8.58 -22.50 5.51
N LYS A 43 9.71 -23.24 5.39
CA LYS A 43 11.05 -22.68 5.68
C LYS A 43 11.49 -21.61 4.67
N TYR A 44 11.00 -21.68 3.44
CA TYR A 44 11.45 -20.83 2.32
C TYR A 44 10.34 -19.90 1.79
N ARG A 45 9.12 -20.06 2.30
CA ARG A 45 7.96 -19.28 1.86
C ARG A 45 8.17 -17.81 2.18
N ALA A 46 8.01 -16.92 1.20
CA ALA A 46 7.94 -15.48 1.46
C ALA A 46 6.78 -15.15 2.40
N LEU A 47 7.04 -14.35 3.45
CA LEU A 47 6.02 -13.92 4.41
C LEU A 47 5.91 -12.41 4.45
N MET A 48 4.68 -11.90 4.41
CA MET A 48 4.41 -10.46 4.52
C MET A 48 4.13 -10.05 5.97
N ILE A 49 4.77 -8.97 6.42
CA ILE A 49 4.58 -8.39 7.75
C ILE A 49 4.26 -6.88 7.64
N PRO A 50 3.17 -6.39 8.24
CA PRO A 50 2.83 -4.98 8.19
C PRO A 50 3.49 -4.20 9.34
N THR A 51 3.67 -2.89 9.13
CA THR A 51 3.85 -1.92 10.23
C THR A 51 2.56 -1.78 11.05
N TYR A 52 2.59 -0.99 12.12
CA TYR A 52 1.36 -0.61 12.81
C TYR A 52 0.41 0.09 11.83
N ALA A 53 -0.84 -0.38 11.79
CA ALA A 53 -1.86 0.02 10.81
C ALA A 53 -1.44 -0.12 9.33
N ALA A 54 -0.41 -0.93 9.01
CA ALA A 54 0.25 -0.97 7.69
C ALA A 54 0.64 0.44 7.15
N SER A 55 0.84 1.41 8.04
CA SER A 55 1.05 2.80 7.71
C SER A 55 2.53 3.14 7.57
N ALA A 56 2.84 4.04 6.64
CA ALA A 56 4.14 4.69 6.53
C ALA A 56 4.51 5.52 7.77
N SER A 57 3.52 6.09 8.48
CA SER A 57 3.76 6.86 9.72
C SER A 57 4.25 5.99 10.88
N ALA A 58 4.12 4.67 10.77
CA ALA A 58 4.60 3.70 11.77
C ALA A 58 5.92 3.03 11.39
N LEU A 59 6.62 3.56 10.38
CA LEU A 59 7.92 3.06 9.97
C LEU A 59 8.96 3.26 11.09
N GLU A 60 8.89 4.35 11.84
CA GLU A 60 9.76 4.56 13.00
C GLU A 60 9.50 3.50 14.08
N GLY A 61 10.56 2.83 14.55
CA GLY A 61 10.47 1.76 15.53
C GLY A 61 9.96 0.42 14.99
N PHE A 62 9.64 0.31 13.69
CA PHE A 62 9.36 -0.98 13.06
C PHE A 62 10.63 -1.83 12.96
N THR A 63 10.51 -3.11 13.29
CA THR A 63 11.62 -4.08 13.22
C THR A 63 11.24 -5.27 12.34
N VAL A 64 12.18 -5.66 11.47
CA VAL A 64 12.06 -6.89 10.67
C VAL A 64 12.72 -8.03 11.46
N PRO A 65 12.02 -9.15 11.73
CA PRO A 65 12.64 -10.34 12.31
C PRO A 65 13.80 -10.86 11.45
N ASP A 66 14.77 -11.53 12.07
CA ASP A 66 15.89 -12.16 11.37
C ASP A 66 15.42 -13.37 10.56
N ASP A 67 15.18 -13.17 9.26
CA ASP A 67 14.71 -14.17 8.29
C ASP A 67 14.94 -13.68 6.85
N ASP A 68 15.42 -14.58 5.98
CA ASP A 68 15.82 -14.25 4.61
C ASP A 68 14.65 -14.06 3.63
N SER A 69 13.41 -14.36 4.03
CA SER A 69 12.25 -14.43 3.13
C SER A 69 11.07 -13.62 3.68
N LEU A 70 11.33 -12.36 4.04
CA LEU A 70 10.33 -11.40 4.51
C LEU A 70 10.09 -10.26 3.54
N ILE A 71 8.83 -9.82 3.53
CA ILE A 71 8.34 -8.68 2.75
C ILE A 71 7.60 -7.74 3.69
N VAL A 72 7.98 -6.47 3.73
CA VAL A 72 7.24 -5.44 4.46
C VAL A 72 6.00 -5.03 3.67
N SER A 73 4.84 -5.01 4.34
CA SER A 73 3.56 -4.64 3.74
C SER A 73 3.12 -3.25 4.20
N ILE A 74 2.92 -2.33 3.25
CA ILE A 74 2.40 -0.97 3.50
C ILE A 74 1.12 -0.76 2.70
N HIS A 75 0.15 -0.07 3.26
CA HIS A 75 -1.06 0.39 2.56
C HIS A 75 -0.90 1.88 2.29
N ALA A 76 -1.04 2.28 1.02
CA ALA A 76 -0.77 3.64 0.57
C ALA A 76 -1.89 4.15 -0.34
N TYR A 77 -2.94 4.68 0.28
CA TYR A 77 -3.96 5.48 -0.41
C TYR A 77 -3.49 6.93 -0.49
N SER A 78 -2.51 7.17 -1.36
CA SER A 78 -1.72 8.40 -1.36
C SER A 78 -1.79 9.14 -2.70
N PRO A 79 -1.76 10.48 -2.72
CA PRO A 79 -1.86 11.34 -1.53
C PRO A 79 -3.27 11.26 -0.94
N TYR A 80 -3.39 11.20 0.39
CA TYR A 80 -4.65 10.87 1.09
C TYR A 80 -5.85 11.70 0.63
N ASN A 81 -5.65 13.01 0.46
CA ASN A 81 -6.72 13.92 0.06
C ASN A 81 -7.23 13.66 -1.36
N PHE A 82 -6.39 13.16 -2.25
CA PHE A 82 -6.82 12.77 -3.60
C PHE A 82 -7.43 11.36 -3.58
N ALA A 83 -6.71 10.41 -2.98
CA ALA A 83 -6.96 8.98 -3.12
C ALA A 83 -8.11 8.45 -2.24
N MET A 84 -8.27 8.94 -1.01
CA MET A 84 -9.18 8.32 -0.02
C MET A 84 -10.22 9.30 0.54
N ASN A 85 -9.82 10.53 0.89
CA ASN A 85 -10.73 11.53 1.44
C ASN A 85 -11.76 11.93 0.38
N GLU A 86 -13.02 11.55 0.54
CA GLU A 86 -14.10 11.87 -0.41
C GLU A 86 -14.28 13.38 -0.63
N ASN A 87 -13.96 14.19 0.39
CA ASN A 87 -14.08 15.65 0.37
C ASN A 87 -12.75 16.36 0.05
N GLY A 88 -11.69 15.59 -0.19
CA GLY A 88 -10.40 16.16 -0.59
C GLY A 88 -10.33 16.50 -2.08
N THR A 89 -9.14 16.91 -2.53
CA THR A 89 -8.92 17.34 -3.92
C THR A 89 -9.38 16.30 -4.95
N LYS A 90 -9.86 16.79 -6.10
CA LYS A 90 -10.21 15.97 -7.27
C LYS A 90 -9.10 15.90 -8.30
N VAL A 91 -8.06 16.71 -8.14
CA VAL A 91 -6.97 16.88 -9.11
C VAL A 91 -5.74 16.12 -8.62
N PHE A 92 -5.14 15.39 -9.55
CA PHE A 92 -3.80 14.83 -9.44
C PHE A 92 -3.00 15.33 -10.65
N ASP A 93 -1.92 16.04 -10.37
CA ASP A 93 -1.01 16.56 -11.38
C ASP A 93 0.37 15.94 -11.16
N PRO A 94 0.87 15.06 -12.05
CA PRO A 94 2.15 14.39 -11.87
C PRO A 94 3.36 15.35 -11.87
N SER A 95 3.18 16.62 -12.26
CA SER A 95 4.22 17.64 -12.19
C SER A 95 4.21 18.45 -10.88
N ALA A 96 3.15 18.34 -10.08
CA ALA A 96 2.98 19.11 -8.85
C ALA A 96 3.42 18.30 -7.62
N ASN A 97 4.29 18.89 -6.79
CA ASN A 97 4.77 18.27 -5.56
C ASN A 97 3.64 17.89 -4.59
N ASP A 98 2.56 18.66 -4.54
CA ASP A 98 1.40 18.35 -3.68
C ASP A 98 0.68 17.05 -4.08
N SER A 99 0.86 16.59 -5.33
CA SER A 99 0.34 15.31 -5.82
C SER A 99 1.34 14.17 -5.65
N THR A 100 2.63 14.44 -5.78
CA THR A 100 3.66 13.40 -5.93
C THR A 100 4.60 13.24 -4.74
N GLY A 101 4.77 14.26 -3.91
CA GLY A 101 5.76 14.30 -2.84
C GLY A 101 5.60 13.18 -1.81
N GLU A 102 4.36 12.89 -1.38
CA GLU A 102 4.08 11.77 -0.46
C GLU A 102 4.48 10.41 -1.07
N LEU A 103 4.29 10.23 -2.38
CA LEU A 103 4.61 9.00 -3.10
C LEU A 103 6.12 8.81 -3.26
N ILE A 104 6.82 9.88 -3.65
CA ILE A 104 8.28 9.89 -3.82
C ILE A 104 8.94 9.60 -2.47
N TRP A 105 8.56 10.36 -1.42
CA TRP A 105 9.10 10.16 -0.08
C TRP A 105 8.89 8.73 0.42
N LEU A 106 7.69 8.17 0.24
CA LEU A 106 7.41 6.81 0.67
C LEU A 106 8.23 5.79 -0.12
N SER A 107 8.28 5.92 -1.45
CA SER A 107 9.04 5.00 -2.31
C SER A 107 10.52 4.98 -1.92
N ASP A 108 11.15 6.15 -1.80
CA ASP A 108 12.56 6.28 -1.42
C ASP A 108 12.81 5.76 -0.01
N THR A 109 11.92 6.05 0.93
CA THR A 109 12.02 5.54 2.32
C THR A 109 11.96 4.01 2.36
N LEU A 110 11.08 3.38 1.59
CA LEU A 110 10.99 1.91 1.54
C LEU A 110 12.22 1.30 0.86
N TYR A 111 12.74 1.96 -0.18
CA TYR A 111 13.98 1.53 -0.83
C TYR A 111 15.17 1.57 0.13
N ASP A 112 15.42 2.72 0.77
CA ASP A 112 16.56 2.94 1.66
C ASP A 112 16.50 2.06 2.92
N ARG A 113 15.30 1.79 3.43
CA ARG A 113 15.14 1.02 4.66
C ARG A 113 15.11 -0.48 4.45
N PHE A 114 14.59 -0.96 3.32
CA PHE A 114 14.33 -2.38 3.10
C PHE A 114 14.98 -2.90 1.81
N ILE A 115 14.59 -2.39 0.64
CA ILE A 115 15.00 -2.96 -0.65
C ILE A 115 16.53 -2.95 -0.81
N SER A 116 17.18 -1.82 -0.54
CA SER A 116 18.64 -1.66 -0.61
C SER A 116 19.41 -2.55 0.37
N LYS A 117 18.72 -3.16 1.35
CA LYS A 117 19.27 -4.07 2.37
C LYS A 117 18.83 -5.53 2.17
N GLY A 118 18.21 -5.84 1.04
CA GLY A 118 17.78 -7.20 0.69
C GLY A 118 16.46 -7.64 1.34
N VAL A 119 15.72 -6.74 1.99
CA VAL A 119 14.37 -7.04 2.52
C VAL A 119 13.32 -6.54 1.53
N GLY A 120 12.38 -7.40 1.15
CA GLY A 120 11.31 -7.01 0.22
C GLY A 120 10.36 -5.98 0.83
N ALA A 121 9.72 -5.18 -0.02
CA ALA A 121 8.60 -4.31 0.35
C ALA A 121 7.52 -4.35 -0.73
N ILE A 122 6.25 -4.24 -0.33
CA ILE A 122 5.08 -4.22 -1.20
C ILE A 122 4.12 -3.13 -0.72
N ILE A 123 3.52 -2.40 -1.65
CA ILE A 123 2.28 -1.66 -1.40
C ILE A 123 1.10 -2.62 -1.53
N GLY A 124 0.66 -3.17 -0.39
CA GLY A 124 -0.34 -4.23 -0.30
C GLY A 124 -1.77 -3.77 -0.58
N GLU A 125 -2.04 -2.48 -0.37
CA GLU A 125 -3.29 -1.84 -0.76
C GLU A 125 -3.02 -0.42 -1.26
N CYS A 126 -3.63 -0.06 -2.39
CA CYS A 126 -3.71 1.30 -2.88
C CYS A 126 -4.99 1.48 -3.73
N GLY A 127 -5.31 2.72 -4.08
CA GLY A 127 -6.41 3.01 -4.99
C GLY A 127 -6.88 4.44 -4.89
N THR A 128 -7.85 4.78 -5.73
CA THR A 128 -8.47 6.11 -5.73
C THR A 128 -9.98 5.97 -5.69
N VAL A 129 -10.64 6.66 -4.76
CA VAL A 129 -12.10 6.79 -4.78
C VAL A 129 -12.53 7.59 -6.00
N ASN A 130 -13.71 7.29 -6.53
CA ASN A 130 -14.28 8.06 -7.60
C ASN A 130 -14.92 9.37 -7.07
N LYS A 131 -14.49 10.51 -7.61
CA LYS A 131 -15.04 11.85 -7.33
C LYS A 131 -15.57 12.55 -8.59
N ASN A 132 -15.95 11.76 -9.60
CA ASN A 132 -16.23 12.20 -10.98
C ASN A 132 -15.02 12.88 -11.64
N ASN A 133 -13.84 12.26 -11.48
CA ASN A 133 -12.54 12.82 -11.83
C ASN A 133 -11.65 11.80 -12.57
N LEU A 134 -12.23 11.07 -13.53
CA LEU A 134 -11.57 9.95 -14.22
C LEU A 134 -10.22 10.35 -14.82
N SER A 135 -10.10 11.52 -15.46
CA SER A 135 -8.83 11.98 -16.05
C SER A 135 -7.70 12.10 -15.02
N SER A 136 -7.98 12.63 -13.83
CA SER A 136 -6.99 12.69 -12.74
C SER A 136 -6.70 11.32 -12.14
N ARG A 137 -7.70 10.44 -12.03
CA ARG A 137 -7.49 9.05 -11.61
C ARG A 137 -6.59 8.29 -12.59
N ILE A 138 -6.75 8.52 -13.90
CA ILE A 138 -5.86 7.99 -14.93
C ILE A 138 -4.44 8.57 -14.81
N ALA A 139 -4.30 9.87 -14.51
CA ALA A 139 -2.98 10.47 -14.26
C ALA A 139 -2.27 9.81 -13.07
N TRP A 140 -3.00 9.61 -11.96
CA TRP A 140 -2.50 8.86 -10.81
C TRP A 140 -2.13 7.41 -11.19
N ALA A 141 -2.98 6.71 -11.95
CA ALA A 141 -2.73 5.33 -12.37
C ALA A 141 -1.49 5.20 -13.28
N LYS A 142 -1.13 6.24 -14.02
CA LYS A 142 0.11 6.28 -14.81
C LYS A 142 1.35 6.55 -13.96
N TYR A 143 1.19 7.23 -12.83
CA TYR A 143 2.31 7.70 -12.01
C TYR A 143 2.63 6.74 -10.85
N PHE A 144 1.61 6.35 -10.09
CA PHE A 144 1.75 5.57 -8.86
C PHE A 144 2.51 4.24 -9.05
N PRO A 145 2.18 3.35 -10.00
CA PRO A 145 2.94 2.12 -10.15
C PRO A 145 4.40 2.36 -10.58
N VAL A 146 4.69 3.44 -11.32
CA VAL A 146 6.06 3.75 -11.77
C VAL A 146 6.93 4.22 -10.61
N VAL A 147 6.44 5.12 -9.76
CA VAL A 147 7.25 5.67 -8.65
C VAL A 147 7.67 4.60 -7.64
N PHE A 148 6.84 3.58 -7.41
CA PHE A 148 7.18 2.43 -6.58
C PHE A 148 7.93 1.34 -7.34
N GLY A 149 7.49 1.02 -8.57
CA GLY A 149 8.06 -0.03 -9.38
C GLY A 149 9.51 0.23 -9.79
N ASP A 150 9.89 1.48 -10.05
CA ASP A 150 11.29 1.85 -10.34
C ASP A 150 12.24 1.57 -9.17
N ASN A 151 11.72 1.44 -7.95
CA ASN A 151 12.44 1.03 -6.74
C ASN A 151 12.22 -0.46 -6.39
N GLY A 152 11.66 -1.24 -7.32
CA GLY A 152 11.40 -2.67 -7.14
C GLY A 152 10.24 -3.00 -6.19
N ILE A 153 9.32 -2.06 -5.96
CA ILE A 153 8.20 -2.20 -5.02
C ILE A 153 6.90 -2.48 -5.82
N PRO A 154 6.34 -3.70 -5.76
CA PRO A 154 5.04 -4.01 -6.37
C PRO A 154 3.90 -3.28 -5.68
N VAL A 155 2.84 -2.97 -6.44
CA VAL A 155 1.63 -2.31 -5.92
C VAL A 155 0.38 -3.13 -6.21
N PHE A 156 -0.55 -3.18 -5.26
CA PHE A 156 -1.79 -3.95 -5.35
C PHE A 156 -3.00 -3.04 -5.17
N LEU A 157 -3.85 -2.98 -6.20
CA LEU A 157 -5.05 -2.17 -6.21
C LEU A 157 -6.15 -2.82 -5.35
N TRP A 158 -6.73 -2.05 -4.45
CA TRP A 158 -7.92 -2.44 -3.70
C TRP A 158 -9.17 -2.31 -4.57
N ASP A 159 -9.87 -3.42 -4.78
CA ASP A 159 -11.15 -3.48 -5.50
C ASP A 159 -12.20 -4.15 -4.63
N ASN A 160 -13.06 -3.34 -4.01
CA ASN A 160 -14.13 -3.81 -3.12
C ASN A 160 -15.48 -4.03 -3.84
N ASN A 161 -15.54 -3.94 -5.18
CA ASN A 161 -16.79 -4.04 -5.95
C ASN A 161 -17.88 -3.04 -5.49
N ALA A 162 -17.48 -1.91 -4.89
CA ALA A 162 -18.36 -0.80 -4.54
C ALA A 162 -18.16 0.35 -5.54
N PHE A 163 -19.21 0.69 -6.26
CA PHE A 163 -19.19 1.67 -7.36
C PHE A 163 -19.93 2.96 -7.00
N GLY A 164 -19.83 3.96 -7.88
CA GLY A 164 -20.41 5.29 -7.68
C GLY A 164 -19.41 6.29 -7.12
N VAL A 165 -19.89 7.36 -6.49
CA VAL A 165 -19.09 8.42 -5.88
C VAL A 165 -19.22 8.34 -4.36
N GLY A 166 -18.15 8.64 -3.63
CA GLY A 166 -18.14 8.77 -2.17
C GLY A 166 -17.08 7.91 -1.50
N THR A 167 -17.18 7.82 -0.18
CA THR A 167 -16.29 7.05 0.69
C THR A 167 -16.19 5.60 0.23
N GLU A 168 -14.95 5.11 0.15
CA GLU A 168 -14.61 3.71 -0.15
C GLU A 168 -15.26 3.15 -1.43
N LYS A 169 -15.49 3.99 -2.45
CA LYS A 169 -15.91 3.53 -3.78
C LYS A 169 -14.70 3.20 -4.66
N PHE A 170 -14.09 2.04 -4.41
CA PHE A 170 -12.90 1.56 -5.09
C PHE A 170 -13.15 0.50 -6.17
N GLY A 171 -14.42 0.14 -6.43
CA GLY A 171 -14.78 -0.89 -7.39
C GLY A 171 -14.19 -0.68 -8.79
N GLN A 172 -13.60 -1.73 -9.36
CA GLN A 172 -13.06 -1.71 -10.73
C GLN A 172 -13.68 -2.78 -11.61
N LEU A 173 -13.73 -4.03 -11.15
CA LEU A 173 -14.32 -5.16 -11.86
C LEU A 173 -15.73 -5.42 -11.32
N HIS A 174 -16.74 -5.30 -12.18
CA HIS A 174 -18.07 -5.85 -11.89
C HIS A 174 -18.00 -7.36 -11.86
N ARG A 175 -18.00 -7.93 -10.65
CA ARG A 175 -17.76 -9.37 -10.43
C ARG A 175 -18.86 -10.29 -11.00
N ASN A 176 -20.06 -9.75 -11.22
CA ASN A 176 -21.20 -10.49 -11.76
C ASN A 176 -21.24 -10.50 -13.31
N THR A 177 -20.72 -9.47 -13.96
CA THR A 177 -20.73 -9.33 -15.43
C THR A 177 -19.37 -9.53 -16.06
N LEU A 178 -18.30 -9.58 -15.25
CA LEU A 178 -16.91 -9.66 -15.71
C LEU A 178 -16.51 -8.48 -16.60
N THR A 179 -17.05 -7.31 -16.31
CA THR A 179 -16.78 -6.06 -17.04
C THR A 179 -16.07 -5.04 -16.16
N TRP A 180 -15.11 -4.32 -16.73
CA TRP A 180 -14.45 -3.20 -16.04
C TRP A 180 -15.35 -1.97 -16.01
N GLU A 181 -15.52 -1.37 -14.83
CA GLU A 181 -16.18 -0.06 -14.65
C GLU A 181 -15.35 1.06 -15.29
N TYR A 182 -14.02 1.04 -15.09
CA TYR A 182 -13.09 2.04 -15.62
C TYR A 182 -11.97 1.37 -16.43
N PRO A 183 -12.26 0.85 -17.65
CA PRO A 183 -11.27 0.11 -18.43
C PRO A 183 -10.02 0.93 -18.79
N GLU A 184 -10.17 2.23 -19.04
CA GLU A 184 -9.02 3.11 -19.33
C GLU A 184 -8.09 3.29 -18.12
N TYR A 185 -8.66 3.39 -16.92
CA TYR A 185 -7.89 3.47 -15.67
C TYR A 185 -7.08 2.18 -15.44
N ILE A 186 -7.71 1.02 -15.59
CA ILE A 186 -7.04 -0.27 -15.42
C ILE A 186 -5.96 -0.48 -16.48
N LYS A 187 -6.25 -0.15 -17.74
CA LYS A 187 -5.25 -0.23 -18.82
C LYS A 187 -4.07 0.71 -18.55
N ALA A 188 -4.32 1.92 -18.08
CA ALA A 188 -3.26 2.86 -17.72
C ALA A 188 -2.38 2.32 -16.58
N LEU A 189 -2.99 1.82 -15.50
CA LEU A 189 -2.28 1.22 -14.37
C LEU A 189 -1.39 0.05 -14.80
N VAL A 190 -1.95 -0.91 -15.55
CA VAL A 190 -1.23 -2.10 -16.00
C VAL A 190 -0.10 -1.75 -16.96
N ASN A 191 -0.32 -0.81 -17.89
CA ASN A 191 0.73 -0.38 -18.81
C ASN A 191 1.87 0.32 -18.09
N ALA A 192 1.55 1.18 -17.12
CA ALA A 192 2.54 1.89 -16.32
C ALA A 192 3.35 0.92 -15.44
N ALA A 193 2.70 -0.06 -14.80
CA ALA A 193 3.38 -1.09 -14.02
C ALA A 193 4.35 -1.93 -14.87
N LYS A 194 4.03 -2.17 -16.15
CA LYS A 194 4.91 -2.90 -17.08
C LYS A 194 6.10 -2.08 -17.57
N SER A 195 6.09 -0.76 -17.42
CA SER A 195 7.15 0.13 -17.89
C SER A 195 8.18 0.51 -16.81
N CYS A 196 8.05 -0.03 -15.60
CA CYS A 196 9.03 0.19 -14.53
C CYS A 196 10.39 -0.41 -14.90
N LYS A 197 11.46 0.18 -14.35
CA LYS A 197 12.85 -0.23 -14.61
C LYS A 197 13.20 -1.62 -14.08
#